data_AF-A0A950LRU8-F1
#
_entry.id   AF-A0A950LRU8-F1
#
_cell.length_a   1.000
_cell.length_b   1.000
_cell.length_c   1.000
_cell.angle_alpha   90.00
_cell.angle_beta   90.00
_cell.angle_gamma   90.00
#
_symmetry.space_group_name_H-M   'P 1'
#
loop_
_entity.id
_entity.type
_entity.pdbx_description
1 polymer ?
#
loop_
_entity_poly.entity_id
_entity_poly.type
_entity_poly.pdbx_seq_one_letter_code
_entity_poly.pdbx_strand_id
1 'polypeptide(L)'
;MANRAWGAPQLSGPELLPHERVSDRAARGQSALLIPEKSSRWADGAFHAAMWACAGAILLVVALIVYELMSNGELAWHAFGWKFFVRRDWDPVNNQFGALPFIYGTIVSSLLALIISVPLAIGVAVFITEMSPIWLRGALAFTTELLAAIPSVIYGLWAIFVLVPLLRQYLEPLMGRYLSWTGLFAGTPYG
;
A
#
# COMPACT_ATOMS: atom_id res chain seq x y z
N MET A 1 -2.59 -7.56 86.60
CA MET A 1 -1.97 -6.58 85.67
C MET A 1 -1.25 -7.34 84.56
N ALA A 2 -1.44 -6.88 83.32
CA ALA A 2 -0.75 -7.24 82.07
C ALA A 2 -1.06 -8.60 81.39
N ASN A 3 -2.04 -8.51 80.47
CA ASN A 3 -2.17 -9.19 79.18
C ASN A 3 -1.14 -10.27 78.80
N ARG A 4 -1.59 -11.53 78.81
CA ARG A 4 -1.02 -12.60 77.99
C ARG A 4 -1.51 -12.43 76.56
N ALA A 5 -0.69 -11.80 75.72
CA ALA A 5 -0.91 -11.74 74.29
C ALA A 5 -0.78 -13.16 73.70
N TRP A 6 -1.76 -13.50 72.86
CA TRP A 6 -1.91 -14.78 72.19
C TRP A 6 -0.84 -15.03 71.13
N GLY A 7 -0.70 -16.30 70.77
CA GLY A 7 0.32 -16.83 69.86
C GLY A 7 0.47 -16.07 68.55
N ALA A 8 1.65 -15.52 68.35
CA ALA A 8 2.17 -15.27 67.02
C ALA A 8 2.92 -16.53 66.56
N PRO A 9 2.55 -17.16 65.43
CA PRO A 9 3.38 -18.22 64.86
C PRO A 9 4.74 -17.63 64.50
N GLN A 10 5.83 -18.32 64.88
CA GLN A 10 7.18 -17.98 64.46
C GLN A 10 7.26 -18.15 62.94
N LEU A 11 7.10 -17.04 62.21
CA LEU A 11 7.42 -17.00 60.80
C LEU A 11 8.94 -17.01 60.70
N SER A 12 9.50 -18.17 60.35
CA SER A 12 10.85 -18.29 59.82
C SER A 12 11.03 -17.17 58.79
N GLY A 13 12.11 -16.39 58.88
CA GLY A 13 12.44 -15.40 57.86
C GLY A 13 12.41 -16.04 56.46
N PRO A 14 12.24 -15.26 55.37
CA PRO A 14 12.11 -15.82 54.03
C PRO A 14 13.27 -16.78 53.79
N GLU A 15 12.94 -18.07 53.72
CA GLU A 15 13.88 -19.11 53.39
C GLU A 15 14.48 -18.70 52.04
N LEU A 16 15.78 -18.38 52.04
CA LEU A 16 16.50 -18.03 50.83
C LEU A 16 16.48 -19.28 49.95
N LEU A 17 15.46 -19.39 49.10
CA LEU A 17 15.37 -20.45 48.12
C LEU A 17 16.68 -20.40 47.32
N PRO A 18 17.44 -21.50 47.26
CA PRO A 18 18.65 -21.55 46.44
C PRO A 18 18.31 -21.07 45.03
N HIS A 19 18.96 -19.99 44.60
CA HIS A 19 18.70 -19.29 43.32
C HIS A 19 18.85 -20.18 42.08
N GLU A 20 19.34 -21.42 42.22
CA GLU A 20 19.46 -22.40 41.15
C GLU A 20 18.12 -22.93 40.62
N ARG A 21 17.07 -23.03 41.44
CA ARG A 21 15.89 -23.83 41.04
C ARG A 21 14.88 -23.13 40.14
N VAL A 22 14.95 -21.80 40.00
CA VAL A 22 14.02 -21.02 39.15
C VAL A 22 14.59 -20.81 37.75
N SER A 23 15.90 -20.54 37.63
CA SER A 23 16.56 -20.40 36.32
C SER A 23 16.55 -21.74 35.54
N ASP A 24 16.82 -22.84 36.24
CA ASP A 24 16.89 -24.18 35.63
C ASP A 24 15.53 -24.73 35.16
N ARG A 25 14.44 -24.37 35.82
CA ARG A 25 13.09 -24.82 35.40
C ARG A 25 12.54 -23.95 34.28
N ALA A 26 12.80 -22.65 34.28
CA ALA A 26 12.45 -21.77 33.17
C ALA A 26 13.23 -22.13 31.90
N ALA A 27 14.52 -22.46 32.03
CA ALA A 27 15.35 -22.92 30.91
C ALA A 27 14.90 -24.30 30.37
N ARG A 28 14.61 -25.28 31.25
CA ARG A 28 14.18 -26.62 30.82
C ARG A 28 12.78 -26.66 30.22
N GLY A 29 11.86 -25.81 30.66
CA GLY A 29 10.50 -25.75 30.12
C GLY A 29 10.41 -25.10 28.73
N GLN A 30 11.36 -24.23 28.39
CA GLN A 30 11.39 -23.54 27.10
C GLN A 30 12.09 -24.35 26.00
N SER A 31 13.04 -25.23 26.34
CA SER A 31 13.71 -26.10 25.35
C SER A 31 12.83 -27.24 24.82
N ALA A 32 11.77 -27.61 25.54
CA ALA A 32 10.91 -28.75 25.20
C ALA A 32 9.82 -28.43 24.15
N LEU A 33 9.61 -27.15 23.82
CA LEU A 33 8.70 -26.71 22.76
C LEU A 33 9.47 -26.31 21.48
N LEU A 34 10.71 -26.77 21.34
CA LEU A 34 11.41 -26.77 20.07
C LEU A 34 10.91 -28.01 19.31
N ILE A 35 9.84 -27.85 18.54
CA ILE A 35 9.49 -28.82 17.50
C ILE A 35 10.78 -29.02 16.69
N PRO A 36 11.36 -30.23 16.64
CA PRO A 36 12.48 -30.47 15.76
C PRO A 36 11.91 -30.36 14.35
N GLU A 37 12.09 -29.22 13.69
CA GLU A 37 11.87 -29.13 12.27
C GLU A 37 12.86 -30.10 11.63
N LYS A 38 12.35 -31.25 11.20
CA LYS A 38 13.07 -32.14 10.30
C LYS A 38 13.09 -31.44 8.93
N SER A 39 13.86 -30.36 8.81
CA SER A 39 14.07 -29.68 7.53
C SER A 39 14.81 -30.67 6.64
N SER A 40 14.07 -31.24 5.69
CA SER A 40 14.67 -32.11 4.71
C SER A 40 15.49 -31.20 3.80
N ARG A 41 16.82 -31.31 3.85
CA ARG A 41 17.74 -30.55 2.96
C ARG A 41 17.32 -30.62 1.48
N TRP A 42 16.63 -31.69 1.11
CA TRP A 42 16.08 -31.89 -0.23
C TRP A 42 14.80 -31.07 -0.48
N ALA A 43 13.91 -30.97 0.51
CA ALA A 43 12.74 -30.09 0.45
C ALA A 43 13.17 -28.61 0.42
N ASP A 44 14.16 -28.24 1.22
CA ASP A 44 14.71 -26.88 1.21
C ASP A 44 15.33 -26.58 -0.16
N GLY A 45 16.14 -27.49 -0.71
CA GLY A 45 16.72 -27.33 -2.05
C GLY A 45 15.68 -27.23 -3.18
N ALA A 46 14.64 -28.06 -3.13
CA ALA A 46 13.55 -28.03 -4.10
C ALA A 46 12.75 -26.72 -4.01
N PHE A 47 12.49 -26.21 -2.80
CA PHE A 47 11.84 -24.93 -2.59
C PHE A 47 12.67 -23.77 -3.15
N HIS A 48 13.98 -23.73 -2.88
CA HIS A 48 14.85 -22.70 -3.43
C HIS A 48 14.91 -22.75 -4.96
N ALA A 49 14.99 -23.94 -5.55
CA ALA A 49 14.97 -24.11 -7.01
C ALA A 49 13.64 -23.63 -7.61
N ALA A 50 12.51 -23.94 -6.96
CA ALA A 50 11.19 -23.47 -7.38
C ALA A 50 11.09 -21.93 -7.30
N MET A 51 11.60 -21.32 -6.23
CA MET A 51 11.63 -19.85 -6.09
C MET A 51 12.49 -19.19 -7.17
N TRP A 52 13.67 -19.74 -7.48
CA TRP A 52 14.52 -19.26 -8.57
C TRP A 52 13.87 -19.45 -9.95
N ALA A 53 13.16 -20.56 -10.16
CA ALA A 53 12.40 -20.79 -11.39
C ALA A 53 11.26 -19.78 -11.54
N CYS A 54 10.51 -19.49 -10.48
CA CYS A 54 9.46 -18.46 -10.48
C CYS A 54 10.03 -17.07 -10.76
N ALA A 55 11.11 -16.68 -10.08
CA ALA A 55 11.77 -15.41 -10.32
C ALA A 55 12.30 -15.31 -11.76
N GLY A 56 12.92 -16.38 -12.26
CA GLY A 56 13.38 -16.48 -13.65
C GLY A 56 12.23 -16.41 -14.67
N ALA A 57 11.10 -17.05 -14.38
CA ALA A 57 9.90 -17.00 -15.22
C ALA A 57 9.31 -15.60 -15.30
N ILE A 58 9.26 -14.85 -14.19
CA ILE A 58 8.81 -13.45 -14.19
C ILE A 58 9.72 -12.61 -15.08
N LEU A 59 11.04 -12.71 -14.90
CA LEU A 59 12.00 -11.97 -15.73
C LEU A 59 11.91 -12.36 -17.20
N LEU A 60 11.73 -13.66 -17.49
CA LEU A 60 11.54 -14.16 -18.85
C LEU A 60 10.28 -13.58 -19.48
N VAL A 61 9.15 -13.56 -18.76
CA VAL A 61 7.90 -12.97 -19.25
C VAL A 61 8.08 -11.47 -19.53
N VAL A 62 8.74 -10.73 -18.64
CA VAL A 62 9.04 -9.31 -18.87
C VAL A 62 9.91 -9.13 -20.12
N ALA A 63 10.94 -9.96 -20.29
CA ALA A 63 11.79 -9.93 -21.48
C ALA A 63 11.02 -10.26 -22.76
N LEU A 64 10.10 -11.23 -22.72
CA LEU A 64 9.22 -11.57 -23.86
C LEU A 64 8.27 -10.42 -24.19
N ILE A 65 7.69 -9.75 -23.18
CA ILE A 65 6.85 -8.56 -23.40
C ILE A 65 7.63 -7.46 -24.10
N VAL A 66 8.86 -7.17 -23.64
CA VAL A 66 9.72 -6.16 -24.27
C VAL A 66 10.08 -6.58 -25.70
N TYR A 67 10.42 -7.85 -25.90
CA TYR A 67 10.74 -8.39 -27.22
C TYR A 67 9.58 -8.23 -28.21
N GLU A 68 8.37 -8.67 -27.82
CA GLU A 68 7.17 -8.54 -28.66
C GLU A 68 6.80 -7.07 -28.93
N LEU A 69 7.03 -6.17 -27.97
CA LEU A 69 6.79 -4.75 -28.16
C LEU A 69 7.76 -4.14 -29.19
N MET A 70 9.02 -4.57 -29.20
CA MET A 70 9.99 -4.07 -30.17
C MET A 70 9.80 -4.67 -31.56
N SER A 71 9.49 -5.96 -31.67
CA SER A 71 9.29 -6.64 -32.95
C SER A 71 8.03 -6.17 -33.67
N ASN A 72 6.90 -6.06 -32.96
CA ASN A 72 5.62 -5.65 -33.56
C ASN A 72 5.45 -4.11 -33.63
N GLY A 73 6.30 -3.35 -32.94
CA GLY A 73 6.22 -1.89 -32.84
C GLY A 73 6.91 -1.12 -33.97
N GLU A 74 7.45 -1.80 -34.99
CA GLU A 74 8.30 -1.22 -36.05
C GLU A 74 7.65 0.00 -36.75
N LEU A 75 6.36 -0.09 -37.09
CA LEU A 75 5.63 1.00 -37.74
C LEU A 75 5.55 2.27 -36.88
N ALA A 76 5.35 2.11 -35.56
CA ALA A 76 5.30 3.23 -34.61
C ALA A 76 6.68 3.86 -34.41
N TRP A 77 7.73 3.04 -34.36
CA TRP A 77 9.10 3.51 -34.26
C TRP A 77 9.52 4.33 -35.49
N HIS A 78 9.15 3.90 -36.69
CA HIS A 78 9.44 4.67 -37.91
C HIS A 78 8.59 5.92 -38.06
N ALA A 79 7.32 5.89 -37.66
CA ALA A 79 6.42 7.02 -37.80
C ALA A 79 6.69 8.16 -36.79
N PHE A 80 7.00 7.83 -35.54
CA PHE A 80 7.10 8.82 -34.45
C PHE A 80 8.51 8.92 -33.84
N GLY A 81 9.22 7.80 -33.76
CA GLY A 81 10.56 7.71 -33.17
C GLY A 81 10.67 8.42 -31.82
N TRP A 82 11.81 9.07 -31.56
CA TRP A 82 12.04 9.80 -30.31
C TRP A 82 11.14 11.03 -30.14
N LYS A 83 10.62 11.60 -31.24
CA LYS A 83 9.75 12.78 -31.20
C LYS A 83 8.40 12.45 -30.55
N PHE A 84 8.00 11.18 -30.51
CA PHE A 84 6.83 10.69 -29.78
C PHE A 84 6.78 11.18 -28.33
N PHE A 85 7.91 11.14 -27.61
CA PHE A 85 7.98 11.49 -26.19
C PHE A 85 7.87 12.99 -25.90
N VAL A 86 8.15 13.84 -26.89
CA VAL A 86 8.19 15.30 -26.71
C VAL A 86 6.98 15.99 -27.37
N ARG A 87 6.34 15.35 -28.35
CA ARG A 87 5.14 15.88 -29.00
C ARG A 87 3.97 15.95 -28.01
N ARG A 88 3.23 17.06 -28.10
CA ARG A 88 2.06 17.36 -27.27
C ARG A 88 0.73 17.00 -27.94
N ASP A 89 0.74 16.82 -29.25
CA ASP A 89 -0.48 16.63 -30.01
C ASP A 89 -0.90 15.16 -29.99
N TRP A 90 -2.17 14.92 -29.68
CA TRP A 90 -2.83 13.63 -29.82
C TRP A 90 -4.00 13.79 -30.79
N ASP A 91 -3.76 13.44 -32.05
CA ASP A 91 -4.71 13.52 -33.14
C ASP A 91 -4.82 12.16 -33.86
N PRO A 92 -5.78 11.32 -33.41
CA PRO A 92 -6.04 10.02 -34.03
C PRO A 92 -6.53 10.10 -35.47
N VAL A 93 -7.14 11.22 -35.88
CA VAL A 93 -7.69 11.39 -37.23
C VAL A 93 -6.56 11.53 -38.24
N ASN A 94 -5.53 12.31 -37.88
CA ASN A 94 -4.36 12.53 -38.72
C ASN A 94 -3.19 11.56 -38.42
N ASN A 95 -3.42 10.51 -37.63
CA ASN A 95 -2.39 9.57 -37.16
C ASN A 95 -1.18 10.27 -36.51
N GLN A 96 -1.41 11.33 -35.74
CA GLN A 96 -0.36 12.01 -34.99
C GLN A 96 -0.50 11.70 -33.51
N PHE A 97 0.47 10.97 -32.96
CA PHE A 97 0.47 10.58 -31.56
C PHE A 97 1.67 11.18 -30.83
N GLY A 98 1.40 11.84 -29.71
CA GLY A 98 2.39 12.38 -28.78
C GLY A 98 2.13 11.86 -27.38
N ALA A 99 3.18 11.40 -26.71
CA ALA A 99 3.10 10.82 -25.38
C ALA A 99 3.19 11.87 -24.26
N LEU A 100 3.69 13.07 -24.56
CA LEU A 100 4.01 14.05 -23.52
C LEU A 100 2.80 14.41 -22.64
N PRO A 101 1.57 14.61 -23.15
CA PRO A 101 0.40 14.89 -22.32
C PRO A 101 0.04 13.74 -21.38
N PHE A 102 0.19 12.50 -21.84
CA PHE A 102 -0.08 11.31 -21.00
C PHE A 102 0.98 11.17 -19.92
N ILE A 103 2.26 11.31 -20.25
CA ILE A 103 3.36 11.25 -19.27
C ILE A 103 3.19 12.35 -18.23
N TYR A 104 2.99 13.59 -18.68
CA TYR A 104 2.79 14.74 -17.79
C TYR A 104 1.53 14.56 -16.94
N GLY A 105 0.42 14.15 -17.56
CA GLY A 105 -0.84 13.88 -16.88
C GLY A 105 -0.71 12.82 -15.79
N THR A 106 -0.03 11.70 -16.07
CA THR A 106 0.21 10.64 -15.08
C THR A 106 1.09 11.11 -13.94
N ILE A 107 2.18 11.83 -14.22
CA ILE A 107 3.09 12.33 -13.17
C ILE A 107 2.37 13.35 -12.28
N VAL A 108 1.71 14.34 -12.87
CA VAL A 108 1.03 15.39 -12.11
C VAL A 108 -0.15 14.82 -11.33
N SER A 109 -0.97 13.96 -11.95
CA SER A 109 -2.12 13.35 -11.25
C SER A 109 -1.69 12.43 -10.11
N SER A 110 -0.67 11.57 -10.31
CA SER A 110 -0.16 10.70 -9.25
C SER A 110 0.46 11.50 -8.11
N LEU A 111 1.22 12.56 -8.41
CA LEU A 111 1.81 13.41 -7.39
C LEU A 111 0.74 14.14 -6.57
N LEU A 112 -0.25 14.73 -7.23
CA LEU A 112 -1.38 15.38 -6.55
C LEU A 112 -2.17 14.38 -5.71
N ALA A 113 -2.42 13.18 -6.23
CA ALA A 113 -3.09 12.12 -5.50
C ALA A 113 -2.30 11.74 -4.23
N LEU A 114 -0.98 11.58 -4.31
CA LEU A 114 -0.13 11.28 -3.16
C LEU A 114 -0.12 12.40 -2.13
N ILE A 115 0.03 13.65 -2.57
CA ILE A 115 0.05 14.83 -1.69
C ILE A 115 -1.22 14.92 -0.85
N ILE A 116 -2.38 14.56 -1.42
CA ILE A 116 -3.67 14.61 -0.72
C ILE A 116 -3.91 13.32 0.07
N SER A 117 -3.65 12.17 -0.53
CA SER A 117 -4.02 10.86 0.03
C SER A 117 -3.14 10.45 1.20
N VAL A 118 -1.83 10.70 1.16
CA VAL A 118 -0.89 10.30 2.23
C VAL A 118 -1.22 10.96 3.57
N PRO A 119 -1.33 12.31 3.69
CA PRO A 119 -1.65 12.92 4.97
C PRO A 119 -3.04 12.53 5.47
N LEU A 120 -4.01 12.35 4.55
CA LEU A 120 -5.35 11.88 4.91
C LEU A 120 -5.31 10.44 5.46
N ALA A 121 -4.57 9.54 4.82
CA ALA A 121 -4.42 8.15 5.24
C ALA A 121 -3.76 8.05 6.62
N ILE A 122 -2.70 8.81 6.85
CA ILE A 122 -2.03 8.90 8.16
C ILE A 122 -3.00 9.48 9.20
N GLY A 123 -3.72 10.55 8.88
CA GLY A 123 -4.69 11.18 9.78
C GLY A 123 -5.81 10.21 10.21
N VAL A 124 -6.36 9.45 9.26
CA VAL A 124 -7.38 8.44 9.55
C VAL A 124 -6.80 7.29 10.39
N ALA A 125 -5.58 6.83 10.07
CA ALA A 125 -4.92 5.77 10.82
C ALA A 125 -4.68 6.18 12.29
N VAL A 126 -4.15 7.39 12.53
CA VAL A 126 -3.94 7.93 13.88
C VAL A 126 -5.27 8.13 14.59
N PHE A 127 -6.30 8.64 13.91
CA PHE A 127 -7.62 8.81 14.52
C PHE A 127 -8.21 7.47 14.99
N ILE A 128 -8.17 6.43 14.14
CA ILE A 128 -8.70 5.11 14.49
C ILE A 128 -7.92 4.47 15.64
N THR A 129 -6.60 4.65 15.68
CA THR A 129 -5.73 4.01 16.68
C THR A 129 -5.72 4.72 18.03
N GLU A 130 -5.62 6.05 18.04
CA GLU A 130 -5.35 6.84 19.25
C GLU A 130 -6.55 7.64 19.75
N MET A 131 -7.45 8.08 18.85
CA MET A 131 -8.51 9.04 19.20
C MET A 131 -9.92 8.44 19.15
N SER A 132 -10.12 7.30 18.49
CA SER A 132 -11.46 6.78 18.22
C SER A 132 -12.09 6.11 19.46
N PRO A 133 -13.39 6.37 19.74
CA PRO A 133 -14.10 5.67 20.80
C PRO A 133 -14.27 4.19 20.45
N ILE A 134 -14.31 3.32 21.47
CA ILE A 134 -14.20 1.86 21.32
C ILE A 134 -15.23 1.26 20.33
N TRP A 135 -16.44 1.82 20.28
CA TRP A 135 -17.52 1.35 19.41
C TRP A 135 -17.31 1.77 17.93
N LEU A 136 -16.65 2.90 17.68
CA LEU A 136 -16.43 3.44 16.35
C LEU A 136 -15.23 2.80 15.65
N ARG A 137 -14.22 2.37 16.43
CA ARG A 137 -13.02 1.70 15.92
C ARG A 137 -13.35 0.52 15.02
N GLY A 138 -14.25 -0.36 15.48
CA GLY A 138 -14.66 -1.55 14.72
C GLY A 138 -15.40 -1.20 13.43
N ALA A 139 -16.33 -0.23 13.47
CA ALA A 139 -17.09 0.20 12.30
C ALA A 139 -16.20 0.85 11.23
N LEU A 140 -15.27 1.72 11.64
CA LEU A 140 -14.32 2.37 10.73
C LEU A 140 -13.34 1.37 10.12
N ALA A 141 -12.75 0.49 10.94
CA ALA A 141 -11.84 -0.55 10.44
C ALA A 141 -12.54 -1.44 9.40
N PHE A 142 -13.73 -1.95 9.72
CA PHE A 142 -14.52 -2.76 8.80
C PHE A 142 -14.85 -2.00 7.50
N THR A 143 -15.21 -0.72 7.58
CA THR A 143 -15.51 0.10 6.40
C THR A 143 -14.26 0.32 5.54
N THR A 144 -13.08 0.52 6.15
CA THR A 144 -11.82 0.66 5.39
C THR A 144 -11.41 -0.64 4.71
N GLU A 145 -11.60 -1.78 5.37
CA GLU A 145 -11.37 -3.10 4.78
C GLU A 145 -12.34 -3.36 3.63
N LEU A 146 -13.62 -3.01 3.81
CA LEU A 146 -14.63 -3.12 2.76
C LEU A 146 -14.32 -2.21 1.58
N LEU A 147 -13.88 -0.96 1.84
CA LEU A 147 -13.50 0.00 0.80
C LEU A 147 -12.34 -0.53 -0.04
N ALA A 148 -11.38 -1.21 0.59
CA ALA A 148 -10.24 -1.86 -0.07
C ALA A 148 -10.63 -3.13 -0.84
N ALA A 149 -11.72 -3.80 -0.44
CA ALA A 149 -12.23 -4.99 -1.13
C ALA A 149 -13.03 -4.67 -2.41
N ILE A 150 -13.48 -3.42 -2.59
CA ILE A 150 -14.22 -3.01 -3.79
C ILE A 150 -13.29 -3.08 -5.01
N PRO A 151 -13.71 -3.73 -6.12
CA PRO A 151 -12.93 -3.78 -7.35
C PRO A 151 -12.60 -2.39 -7.91
N SER A 152 -11.38 -2.22 -8.42
CA SER A 152 -10.92 -0.95 -8.99
C SER A 152 -11.80 -0.45 -10.15
N VAL A 153 -12.40 -1.36 -10.92
CA VAL A 153 -13.31 -1.04 -12.04
C VAL A 153 -14.54 -0.26 -11.58
N ILE A 154 -15.08 -0.57 -10.40
CA ILE A 154 -16.27 0.12 -9.87
C ILE A 154 -15.95 1.58 -9.56
N TYR A 155 -14.81 1.85 -8.91
CA TYR A 155 -14.37 3.22 -8.66
C TYR A 155 -14.08 3.98 -9.97
N GLY A 156 -13.52 3.31 -10.97
CA GLY A 156 -13.29 3.91 -12.29
C GLY A 156 -14.58 4.35 -12.97
N LEU A 157 -15.59 3.49 -13.02
CA LEU A 157 -16.89 3.83 -13.60
C LEU A 157 -17.63 4.89 -12.77
N TRP A 158 -17.58 4.80 -11.45
CA TRP A 158 -18.15 5.84 -10.57
C TRP A 158 -17.49 7.20 -10.81
N ALA A 159 -16.17 7.25 -10.99
CA ALA A 159 -15.46 8.48 -11.29
C ALA A 159 -15.97 9.10 -12.60
N ILE A 160 -16.16 8.30 -13.66
CA ILE A 160 -16.64 8.80 -14.95
C ILE A 160 -18.10 9.28 -14.88
N PHE A 161 -18.98 8.54 -14.19
CA PHE A 161 -20.42 8.85 -14.19
C PHE A 161 -20.86 9.83 -13.11
N VAL A 162 -20.10 9.97 -12.03
CA VAL A 162 -20.47 10.81 -10.88
C VAL A 162 -19.44 11.91 -10.65
N LEU A 163 -18.16 11.55 -10.52
CA LEU A 163 -17.12 12.51 -10.16
C LEU A 163 -16.81 13.51 -11.29
N VAL A 164 -16.69 13.05 -12.54
CA VAL A 164 -16.42 13.91 -13.71
C VAL A 164 -17.53 14.94 -13.93
N PRO A 165 -18.84 14.56 -13.95
CA PRO A 165 -19.92 15.56 -14.02
C PRO A 165 -19.90 16.56 -12.87
N LEU A 166 -19.63 16.10 -11.64
CA LEU A 166 -19.53 16.95 -10.46
C LEU A 166 -18.36 17.96 -10.59
N LEU A 167 -17.21 17.50 -11.07
CA LEU A 167 -16.03 18.33 -11.33
C LEU A 167 -16.35 19.41 -12.36
N ARG A 168 -16.92 19.02 -13.51
CA ARG A 168 -17.30 19.93 -14.60
C ARG A 168 -18.34 20.97 -14.19
N GLN A 169 -19.32 20.58 -13.38
CA GLN A 169 -20.40 21.49 -12.97
C GLN A 169 -19.97 22.48 -11.88
N TYR A 170 -19.16 22.04 -10.91
CA TYR A 170 -18.89 22.84 -9.71
C TYR A 170 -17.43 23.27 -9.57
N LEU A 171 -16.47 22.35 -9.76
CA LEU A 171 -15.06 22.62 -9.48
C LEU A 171 -14.38 23.36 -10.64
N GLU A 172 -14.64 22.98 -11.89
CA GLU A 172 -14.05 23.65 -13.06
C GLU A 172 -14.42 25.13 -13.15
N PRO A 173 -15.70 25.55 -13.04
CA PRO A 173 -16.05 26.97 -13.09
C PRO A 173 -15.49 27.75 -11.91
N LEU A 174 -15.42 27.11 -10.73
CA LEU A 174 -14.89 27.72 -9.52
C LEU A 174 -13.37 27.95 -9.64
N MET A 175 -12.62 26.94 -10.11
CA MET A 175 -11.19 27.08 -10.37
C MET A 175 -10.90 28.05 -11.52
N GLY A 176 -11.72 28.06 -12.58
CA GLY A 176 -11.64 29.07 -13.63
C GLY A 176 -11.86 30.50 -13.11
N ARG A 177 -12.78 30.69 -12.14
CA ARG A 177 -13.03 32.02 -11.57
C ARG A 177 -11.90 32.52 -10.66
N TYR A 178 -11.39 31.66 -9.77
CA TYR A 178 -10.41 32.08 -8.74
C TYR A 178 -8.95 31.84 -9.14
N LEU A 179 -8.69 30.88 -10.02
CA LEU A 179 -7.36 30.36 -10.30
C LEU A 179 -6.96 30.50 -11.78
N SER A 180 -7.79 31.13 -12.63
CA SER A 180 -7.45 31.44 -14.02
C SER A 180 -6.18 32.28 -14.17
N TRP A 181 -5.85 33.11 -13.18
CA TRP A 181 -4.63 33.92 -13.19
C TRP A 181 -3.34 33.08 -13.22
N THR A 182 -3.40 31.81 -12.81
CA THR A 182 -2.24 30.89 -12.83
C THR A 182 -1.94 30.35 -14.23
N GLY A 183 -2.81 30.58 -15.22
CA GLY A 183 -2.70 30.03 -16.57
C GLY A 183 -2.98 28.52 -16.66
N LEU A 184 -2.95 27.77 -15.55
CA LEU A 184 -3.25 26.34 -15.48
C LEU A 184 -4.73 26.01 -15.70
N PHE A 185 -5.62 26.92 -15.27
CA PHE A 185 -7.08 26.77 -15.34
C PHE A 185 -7.72 27.73 -16.35
N ALA A 186 -6.90 28.30 -17.26
CA ALA A 186 -7.34 29.21 -18.30
C ALA A 186 -7.37 28.47 -19.66
N GLY A 187 -8.55 28.01 -20.09
CA GLY A 187 -8.72 27.33 -21.36
C GLY A 187 -10.04 26.58 -21.47
N THR A 188 -10.37 26.10 -22.67
CA THR A 188 -11.51 25.20 -22.89
C THR A 188 -11.21 23.82 -22.28
N PRO A 189 -12.08 23.29 -21.41
CA PRO A 189 -11.93 21.94 -20.87
C PRO A 189 -11.99 20.92 -22.02
N TYR A 190 -10.87 20.31 -22.37
CA TYR A 190 -10.83 19.20 -23.32
C TYR A 190 -11.11 17.89 -22.59
N GLY A 191 -12.33 17.74 -22.07
CA GLY A 191 -12.82 16.49 -21.46
C GLY A 191 -12.36 16.27 -20.03
#